data_AF-K2C6P2-F1
#
_entry.id   AF-K2C6P2-F1
#
_cell.length_a   1.000
_cell.length_b   1.000
_cell.length_c   1.000
_cell.angle_alpha   90.00
_cell.angle_beta   90.00
_cell.angle_gamma   90.00
#
_symmetry.space_group_name_H-M   'P 1'
#
loop_
_entity.id
_entity.type
_entity.pdbx_description
1 polymer ?
#
loop_
_entity_poly.entity_id
_entity_poly.type
_entity_poly.pdbx_seq_one_letter_code
_entity_poly.pdbx_strand_id
1 'polypeptide(L)'
;MLEQSREQAPATNAFLGGWEQSWEVSMGEKTHESLKKDPGFSSDKAMLNRLGTVARKLIKQVERKDLTWRFAVLNTDEVNAFAAPGGYIYVTKGLLKMCQTESELAGVVAHEMGHVDKKHSVRQAEKSGLMTALVIGMGLYKKTQKAAPIAAIAAYFANLKFSRDDEYQADACAVKYMHASGYNPQGLLTFFEKINKDSKASKVTKYFSTHPPTTDRINAVKKLIAKLPATASSPTESAQATSGTQTTTTTTSNTGSSNTSWHTAPSQTTTQTSSAKPTNQQIQAAYEAYLYHQQNYQYKVQQQAPMNEIMDAFSKYQKAKEHYMSLRKAAGM
;
A
#
# COMPACT_ATOMS: atom_id res chain seq x y z
N MET A 1 30.19 23.07 20.42
CA MET A 1 30.07 21.66 20.78
C MET A 1 28.97 21.54 21.83
N LEU A 2 27.76 21.16 21.43
CA LEU A 2 26.68 20.74 22.33
C LEU A 2 25.89 19.68 21.58
N GLU A 3 26.32 18.45 21.80
CA GLU A 3 25.71 17.22 21.33
C GLU A 3 25.30 16.48 22.60
N GLN A 4 24.01 16.49 22.93
CA GLN A 4 23.33 15.53 23.82
C GLN A 4 21.90 15.99 24.11
N SER A 5 20.95 15.51 23.30
CA SER A 5 19.63 15.07 23.77
C SER A 5 18.88 14.44 22.59
N ARG A 6 19.48 13.43 21.97
CA ARG A 6 18.70 12.44 21.22
C ARG A 6 18.28 11.41 22.26
N GLU A 7 17.17 11.71 22.91
CA GLU A 7 16.47 10.80 23.80
C GLU A 7 16.37 9.45 23.08
N GLN A 8 17.16 8.49 23.53
CA GLN A 8 17.16 7.14 22.97
C GLN A 8 15.75 6.60 23.22
N ALA A 9 15.01 6.34 22.15
CA ALA A 9 13.77 5.61 22.24
C ALA A 9 14.02 4.36 23.12
N PRO A 10 13.18 4.10 24.14
CA PRO A 10 13.45 3.06 25.12
C PRO A 10 13.68 1.72 24.43
N ALA A 11 14.56 0.88 24.99
CA ALA A 11 14.94 -0.43 24.43
C ALA A 11 13.74 -1.34 24.08
N THR A 12 12.58 -1.08 24.68
CA THR A 12 11.29 -1.70 24.35
C THR A 12 10.83 -1.38 22.91
N ASN A 13 11.00 -0.17 22.39
CA ASN A 13 10.68 0.16 20.99
C ASN A 13 11.63 -0.51 20.00
N ALA A 14 12.90 -0.72 20.37
CA ALA A 14 13.86 -1.45 19.54
C ALA A 14 13.53 -2.96 19.50
N PHE A 15 13.14 -3.53 20.64
CA PHE A 15 12.69 -4.92 20.74
C PHE A 15 11.37 -5.15 19.95
N LEU A 16 10.39 -4.26 20.13
CA LEU A 16 9.09 -4.32 19.46
C LEU A 16 9.20 -4.09 17.94
N GLY A 17 10.04 -3.14 17.52
CA GLY A 17 10.33 -2.88 16.10
C GLY A 17 11.08 -4.04 15.43
N GLY A 18 12.00 -4.68 16.15
CA GLY A 18 12.75 -5.83 15.65
C GLY A 18 11.86 -7.05 15.36
N TRP A 19 10.83 -7.29 16.18
CA TRP A 19 9.90 -8.39 15.98
C TRP A 19 8.98 -8.18 14.78
N GLU A 20 8.40 -6.98 14.65
CA GLU A 20 7.56 -6.62 13.50
C GLU A 20 8.35 -6.73 12.20
N GLN A 21 9.58 -6.21 12.17
CA GLN A 21 10.45 -6.30 11.00
C GLN A 21 10.83 -7.75 10.66
N SER A 22 11.12 -8.58 11.66
CA SER A 22 11.43 -10.00 11.46
C SER A 22 10.22 -10.77 10.90
N TRP A 23 9.02 -10.49 11.43
CA TRP A 23 7.79 -11.05 10.89
C TRP A 23 7.55 -10.58 9.45
N GLU A 24 7.73 -9.28 9.19
CA GLU A 24 7.56 -8.67 7.87
C GLU A 24 8.45 -9.37 6.83
N VAL A 25 9.74 -9.55 7.15
CA VAL A 25 10.68 -10.27 6.27
C VAL A 25 10.27 -11.73 6.07
N SER A 26 9.90 -12.43 7.15
CA SER A 26 9.48 -13.84 7.07
C SER A 26 8.23 -14.03 6.19
N MET A 27 7.28 -13.10 6.24
CA MET A 27 6.09 -13.18 5.38
C MET A 27 6.42 -12.95 3.92
N GLY A 28 7.28 -11.99 3.62
CA GLY A 28 7.79 -11.79 2.26
C GLY A 28 8.43 -13.05 1.69
N GLU A 29 9.28 -13.70 2.48
CA GLU A 29 9.95 -14.95 2.10
C GLU A 29 8.94 -16.08 1.84
N LYS A 30 7.97 -16.29 2.73
CA LYS A 30 6.94 -17.32 2.54
C LYS A 30 6.07 -17.04 1.31
N THR A 31 5.68 -15.78 1.09
CA THR A 31 4.98 -15.39 -0.15
C THR A 31 5.83 -15.71 -1.38
N HIS A 32 7.12 -15.38 -1.33
CA HIS A 32 8.05 -15.66 -2.42
C HIS A 32 8.16 -17.16 -2.73
N GLU A 33 8.36 -18.00 -1.70
CA GLU A 33 8.44 -19.45 -1.85
C GLU A 33 7.14 -20.04 -2.43
N SER A 34 5.99 -19.52 -2.02
CA SER A 34 4.70 -19.93 -2.57
C SER A 34 4.59 -19.68 -4.08
N LEU A 35 5.07 -18.52 -4.53
CA LEU A 35 4.88 -18.06 -5.91
C LEU A 35 5.81 -18.76 -6.90
N LYS A 36 6.83 -19.49 -6.43
CA LYS A 36 7.75 -20.26 -7.28
C LYS A 36 7.06 -21.32 -8.13
N LYS A 37 6.00 -21.94 -7.61
CA LYS A 37 5.28 -23.03 -8.29
C LYS A 37 4.13 -22.53 -9.15
N ASP A 38 3.31 -21.64 -8.60
CA ASP A 38 2.12 -21.10 -9.25
C ASP A 38 1.96 -19.61 -8.86
N PRO A 39 1.92 -18.68 -9.82
CA PRO A 39 2.08 -18.88 -11.28
C PRO A 39 3.53 -19.14 -11.73
N GLY A 40 4.49 -19.15 -10.82
CA GLY A 40 5.91 -19.21 -11.14
C GLY A 40 6.49 -17.86 -11.58
N PHE A 41 7.82 -17.81 -11.70
CA PHE A 41 8.53 -16.61 -12.15
C PHE A 41 8.90 -16.69 -13.62
N SER A 42 8.73 -15.57 -14.33
CA SER A 42 9.17 -15.44 -15.72
C SER A 42 10.70 -15.39 -15.80
N SER A 43 11.26 -16.11 -16.77
CA SER A 43 12.69 -16.06 -17.12
C SER A 43 12.98 -15.17 -18.34
N ASP A 44 11.99 -14.42 -18.82
CA ASP A 44 12.14 -13.52 -19.97
C ASP A 44 13.09 -12.36 -19.62
N LYS A 45 14.26 -12.35 -20.25
CA LYS A 45 15.31 -11.35 -20.01
C LYS A 45 14.87 -9.94 -20.34
N ALA A 46 14.05 -9.73 -21.37
CA ALA A 46 13.59 -8.40 -21.75
C ALA A 46 12.65 -7.83 -20.69
N MET A 47 11.70 -8.64 -20.21
CA MET A 47 10.78 -8.24 -19.13
C MET A 47 11.53 -7.97 -17.82
N LEU A 48 12.46 -8.85 -17.44
CA LEU A 48 13.28 -8.68 -16.23
C LEU A 48 14.18 -7.44 -16.31
N ASN A 49 14.80 -7.18 -17.47
CA ASN A 49 15.64 -6.00 -17.67
C ASN A 49 14.83 -4.69 -17.61
N ARG A 50 13.63 -4.71 -18.18
CA ARG A 50 12.70 -3.57 -18.14
C ARG A 50 12.30 -3.25 -16.69
N LEU A 51 11.76 -4.23 -15.96
CA LEU A 51 11.40 -4.06 -14.55
C LEU A 51 12.61 -3.67 -13.69
N GLY A 52 13.77 -4.31 -13.90
CA GLY A 52 15.00 -4.01 -13.17
C GLY A 52 15.51 -2.59 -13.40
N THR A 53 15.33 -2.03 -14.60
CA THR A 53 15.74 -0.65 -14.91
C THR A 53 14.90 0.36 -14.16
N VAL A 54 13.58 0.16 -14.14
CA VAL A 54 12.64 0.96 -13.34
C VAL A 54 12.96 0.86 -11.85
N ALA A 55 13.05 -0.37 -11.33
CA ALA A 55 13.28 -0.63 -9.91
C ALA A 55 14.59 0.03 -9.41
N ARG A 56 15.70 -0.11 -10.14
CA ARG A 56 17.00 0.47 -9.73
C ARG A 56 16.99 1.98 -9.56
N LYS A 57 16.16 2.70 -10.33
CA LYS A 57 15.99 4.15 -10.16
C LYS A 57 15.12 4.46 -8.94
N LEU A 58 13.98 3.78 -8.80
CA LEU A 58 13.01 4.03 -7.73
C LEU A 58 13.53 3.68 -6.32
N ILE A 59 14.26 2.57 -6.14
CA ILE A 59 14.81 2.13 -4.84
C ILE A 59 15.68 3.22 -4.19
N LYS A 60 16.32 4.09 -4.98
CA LYS A 60 17.12 5.19 -4.44
C LYS A 60 16.27 6.23 -3.71
N GLN A 61 14.98 6.32 -4.03
CA GLN A 61 14.07 7.35 -3.51
C GLN A 61 13.12 6.88 -2.40
N VAL A 62 13.01 5.57 -2.14
CA VAL A 62 12.14 5.01 -1.08
C VAL A 62 12.58 5.41 0.32
N GLU A 63 11.64 5.39 1.26
CA GLU A 63 11.88 5.77 2.65
C GLU A 63 12.48 4.61 3.47
N ARG A 64 12.06 3.36 3.24
CA ARG A 64 12.59 2.17 3.94
C ARG A 64 13.91 1.69 3.34
N LYS A 65 15.02 2.25 3.83
CA LYS A 65 16.39 1.82 3.49
C LYS A 65 16.87 0.58 4.24
N ASP A 66 16.14 0.19 5.29
CA ASP A 66 16.39 -1.00 6.10
C ASP A 66 15.98 -2.32 5.40
N LEU A 67 15.23 -2.24 4.30
CA LEU A 67 14.73 -3.40 3.56
C LEU A 67 15.62 -3.74 2.37
N THR A 68 15.79 -5.04 2.12
CA THR A 68 16.30 -5.53 0.84
C THR A 68 15.13 -5.64 -0.14
N TRP A 69 15.12 -4.78 -1.16
CA TRP A 69 14.08 -4.74 -2.16
C TRP A 69 14.29 -5.82 -3.24
N ARG A 70 13.24 -6.59 -3.53
CA ARG A 70 13.24 -7.70 -4.49
C ARG A 70 12.06 -7.54 -5.43
N PHE A 71 12.33 -7.73 -6.71
CA PHE A 71 11.36 -7.59 -7.78
C PHE A 71 11.30 -8.88 -8.56
N ALA A 72 10.10 -9.35 -8.86
CA ALA A 72 9.90 -10.55 -9.67
C ALA A 72 8.77 -10.35 -10.67
N VAL A 73 8.93 -10.99 -11.82
CA VAL A 73 7.87 -11.05 -12.84
C VAL A 73 7.12 -12.37 -12.69
N LEU A 74 5.83 -12.32 -12.43
CA LEU A 74 4.97 -13.50 -12.33
C LEU A 74 4.54 -13.97 -13.72
N ASN A 75 4.61 -15.28 -13.96
CA ASN A 75 4.36 -15.90 -15.26
C ASN A 75 2.86 -16.07 -15.57
N THR A 76 2.06 -15.01 -15.40
CA THR A 76 0.63 -14.97 -15.72
C THR A 76 0.31 -13.78 -16.63
N ASP A 77 -0.69 -13.95 -17.51
CA ASP A 77 -1.21 -12.89 -18.38
C ASP A 77 -2.30 -12.04 -17.70
N GLU A 78 -2.71 -12.38 -16.47
CA GLU A 78 -3.53 -11.50 -15.63
C GLU A 78 -2.82 -10.15 -15.45
N VAL A 79 -3.55 -9.04 -15.54
CA VAL A 79 -2.99 -7.70 -15.33
C VAL A 79 -2.98 -7.43 -13.82
N ASN A 80 -1.82 -7.54 -13.19
CA ASN A 80 -1.68 -7.30 -11.77
C ASN A 80 -0.27 -6.84 -11.38
N ALA A 81 -0.19 -6.14 -10.27
CA ALA A 81 1.00 -5.96 -9.46
C ALA A 81 0.58 -5.95 -7.99
N PHE A 82 1.46 -6.40 -7.10
CA PHE A 82 1.22 -6.29 -5.67
C PHE A 82 2.52 -6.30 -4.88
N ALA A 83 2.48 -5.70 -3.71
CA ALA A 83 3.53 -5.77 -2.71
C ALA A 83 3.26 -6.85 -1.64
N ALA A 84 4.28 -7.65 -1.35
CA ALA A 84 4.32 -8.44 -0.12
C ALA A 84 5.24 -7.77 0.92
N PRO A 85 5.02 -8.01 2.23
CA PRO A 85 5.86 -7.45 3.29
C PRO A 85 7.35 -7.77 3.07
N GLY A 86 8.26 -6.92 3.58
CA GLY A 86 9.70 -7.21 3.56
C GLY A 86 10.43 -6.81 2.28
N GLY A 87 9.82 -5.91 1.48
CA GLY A 87 10.45 -5.35 0.28
C GLY A 87 10.24 -6.16 -0.99
N TYR A 88 9.21 -7.01 -1.06
CA TYR A 88 8.92 -7.83 -2.23
C TYR A 88 7.85 -7.15 -3.10
N ILE A 89 8.17 -6.93 -4.38
CA ILE A 89 7.28 -6.37 -5.38
C ILE A 89 7.11 -7.37 -6.52
N TYR A 90 5.87 -7.70 -6.84
CA TYR A 90 5.52 -8.63 -7.91
C TYR A 90 4.78 -7.89 -9.01
N VAL A 91 5.17 -8.14 -10.25
CA VAL A 91 4.51 -7.60 -11.44
C VAL A 91 4.21 -8.75 -12.39
N THR A 92 3.02 -8.83 -12.98
CA THR A 92 2.71 -9.91 -13.93
C THR A 92 3.21 -9.61 -15.34
N LYS A 93 3.36 -10.65 -16.19
CA LYS A 93 3.60 -10.44 -17.63
C LYS A 93 2.49 -9.61 -18.27
N GLY A 94 1.24 -9.86 -17.87
CA GLY A 94 0.07 -9.12 -18.34
C GLY A 94 0.20 -7.61 -18.11
N LEU A 95 0.62 -7.21 -16.91
CA LEU A 95 0.82 -5.78 -16.60
C LEU A 95 1.98 -5.18 -17.40
N LEU A 96 3.11 -5.88 -17.51
CA LEU A 96 4.24 -5.42 -18.32
C LEU A 96 3.85 -5.22 -19.79
N LYS A 97 3.06 -6.13 -20.38
CA LYS A 97 2.58 -6.00 -21.76
C LYS A 97 1.62 -4.82 -21.94
N MET A 98 0.86 -4.47 -20.89
CA MET A 98 -0.09 -3.35 -20.92
C MET A 98 0.58 -1.98 -20.82
N CYS A 99 1.65 -1.86 -20.01
CA CYS A 99 2.40 -0.62 -19.89
C CYS A 99 3.12 -0.30 -21.21
N GLN A 100 2.82 0.84 -21.82
CA GLN A 100 3.41 1.28 -23.09
C GLN A 100 4.67 2.11 -22.89
N THR A 101 4.84 2.72 -21.72
CA THR A 101 6.02 3.53 -21.38
C THR A 101 6.67 3.05 -20.08
N GLU A 102 7.92 3.43 -19.85
CA GLU A 102 8.59 3.14 -18.57
C GLU A 102 7.97 3.97 -17.43
N SER A 103 7.47 5.17 -17.72
CA SER A 103 6.77 6.01 -16.75
C SER A 103 5.45 5.39 -16.26
N GLU A 104 4.68 4.70 -17.13
CA GLU A 104 3.50 3.96 -16.68
C GLU A 104 3.88 2.81 -15.73
N LEU A 105 4.88 2.01 -16.11
CA LEU A 105 5.38 0.92 -15.27
C LEU A 105 5.96 1.44 -13.94
N ALA A 106 6.73 2.53 -14.00
CA ALA A 106 7.29 3.19 -12.83
C ALA A 106 6.19 3.71 -11.90
N GLY A 107 5.06 4.19 -12.42
CA GLY A 107 3.93 4.61 -11.61
C GLY A 107 3.34 3.48 -10.79
N VAL A 108 3.06 2.34 -11.42
CA VAL A 108 2.55 1.15 -10.74
C VAL A 108 3.56 0.64 -9.71
N VAL A 109 4.82 0.46 -10.11
CA VAL A 109 5.86 -0.06 -9.21
C VAL A 109 6.10 0.88 -8.03
N ALA A 110 6.15 2.19 -8.25
CA ALA A 110 6.33 3.16 -7.18
C ALA A 110 5.13 3.21 -6.21
N HIS A 111 3.92 2.98 -6.70
CA HIS A 111 2.71 2.82 -5.88
C HIS A 111 2.83 1.60 -4.96
N GLU A 112 3.19 0.43 -5.50
CA GLU A 112 3.42 -0.78 -4.69
C GLU A 112 4.54 -0.60 -3.66
N MET A 113 5.63 0.10 -4.03
CA MET A 113 6.71 0.44 -3.09
C MET A 113 6.22 1.38 -1.98
N GLY A 114 5.29 2.29 -2.30
CA GLY A 114 4.60 3.12 -1.31
C GLY A 114 3.82 2.30 -0.27
N HIS A 115 3.18 1.21 -0.68
CA HIS A 115 2.50 0.30 0.26
C HIS A 115 3.47 -0.36 1.26
N VAL A 116 4.64 -0.78 0.80
CA VAL A 116 5.69 -1.34 1.67
C VAL A 116 6.28 -0.28 2.58
N ASP A 117 6.62 0.90 2.03
CA ASP A 117 7.22 1.99 2.80
C ASP A 117 6.33 2.44 3.97
N LYS A 118 5.01 2.51 3.73
CA LYS A 118 4.02 2.88 4.73
C LYS A 118 3.50 1.69 5.53
N LYS A 119 4.07 0.49 5.36
CA LYS A 119 3.71 -0.74 6.07
C LYS A 119 2.22 -1.09 5.95
N HIS A 120 1.58 -0.79 4.82
CA HIS A 120 0.15 -1.04 4.62
C HIS A 120 -0.20 -2.53 4.78
N SER A 121 0.59 -3.42 4.18
CA SER A 121 0.36 -4.87 4.26
C SER A 121 0.54 -5.42 5.68
N VAL A 122 1.51 -4.88 6.44
CA VAL A 122 1.72 -5.23 7.84
C VAL A 122 0.52 -4.78 8.70
N ARG A 123 0.07 -3.53 8.52
CA ARG A 123 -1.12 -3.00 9.21
C ARG A 123 -2.37 -3.82 8.93
N GLN A 124 -2.55 -4.27 7.69
CA GLN A 124 -3.71 -5.09 7.31
C GLN A 124 -3.62 -6.53 7.86
N ALA A 125 -2.43 -7.14 7.82
CA ALA A 125 -2.18 -8.44 8.43
C ALA A 125 -2.36 -8.40 9.95
N GLU A 126 -1.95 -7.31 10.58
CA GLU A 126 -2.20 -7.06 12.00
C GLU A 126 -3.70 -6.99 12.28
N LYS A 127 -4.45 -6.12 11.60
CA LYS A 127 -5.91 -5.98 11.78
C LYS A 127 -6.69 -7.30 11.58
N SER A 128 -6.25 -8.14 10.64
CA SER A 128 -6.89 -9.44 10.38
C SER A 128 -6.50 -10.54 11.38
N GLY A 129 -5.57 -10.29 12.31
CA GLY A 129 -5.04 -11.30 13.23
C GLY A 129 -4.10 -12.31 12.56
N LEU A 130 -3.72 -12.11 11.29
CA LEU A 130 -2.84 -13.01 10.56
C LEU A 130 -1.44 -13.07 11.19
N MET A 131 -0.95 -11.92 11.71
CA MET A 131 0.27 -11.85 12.52
C MET A 131 0.26 -12.89 13.63
N THR A 132 -0.84 -12.90 14.40
CA THR A 132 -1.08 -13.76 15.56
C THR A 132 -1.15 -15.23 15.14
N ALA A 133 -1.98 -15.53 14.14
CA ALA A 133 -2.22 -16.89 13.67
C ALA A 133 -0.93 -17.56 13.18
N LEU A 134 -0.05 -16.81 12.50
CA LEU A 134 1.18 -17.35 11.95
C LEU A 134 2.30 -17.51 12.97
N VAL A 135 2.37 -16.68 14.00
CA VAL A 135 3.36 -16.86 15.07
C VAL A 135 3.03 -18.10 15.89
N ILE A 136 1.76 -18.29 16.26
CA ILE A 136 1.30 -19.51 16.92
C ILE A 136 1.48 -20.71 15.99
N GLY A 137 1.11 -20.55 14.71
CA GLY A 137 1.30 -21.56 13.68
C GLY A 137 2.76 -21.99 13.54
N MET A 138 3.73 -21.08 13.61
CA MET A 138 5.17 -21.39 13.57
C MET A 138 5.65 -22.13 14.83
N GLY A 139 5.12 -21.81 16.01
CA GLY A 139 5.39 -22.55 17.25
C GLY A 139 4.89 -24.00 17.20
N LEU A 140 3.70 -24.20 16.62
CA LEU A 140 3.10 -25.52 16.40
C LEU A 140 3.68 -26.27 15.20
N TYR A 141 4.23 -25.56 14.20
CA TYR A 141 4.83 -26.13 12.98
C TYR A 141 6.02 -27.02 13.25
N LYS A 142 6.73 -26.80 14.37
CA LYS A 142 7.76 -27.74 14.84
C LYS A 142 7.21 -29.15 15.07
N LYS A 143 5.88 -29.32 15.18
CA LYS A 143 5.19 -30.60 15.41
C LYS A 143 4.46 -31.15 14.19
N THR A 144 4.17 -30.35 13.15
CA THR A 144 3.37 -30.78 11.99
C THR A 144 3.87 -30.18 10.66
N GLN A 145 4.68 -30.94 9.94
CA GLN A 145 5.16 -30.59 8.59
C GLN A 145 4.03 -30.70 7.54
N LYS A 146 3.22 -29.66 7.33
CA LYS A 146 2.34 -29.60 6.14
C LYS A 146 2.56 -28.30 5.38
N ALA A 147 2.82 -28.37 4.08
CA ALA A 147 3.09 -27.22 3.20
C ALA A 147 1.84 -26.38 2.82
N ALA A 148 0.64 -26.83 3.20
CA ALA A 148 -0.63 -26.21 2.86
C ALA A 148 -0.85 -24.73 3.30
N PRO A 149 -0.24 -24.19 4.37
CA PRO A 149 -0.51 -22.81 4.79
C PRO A 149 0.32 -21.75 4.06
N ILE A 150 1.30 -22.12 3.23
CA ILE A 150 2.15 -21.14 2.51
C ILE A 150 1.43 -20.52 1.30
N ALA A 151 0.68 -21.33 0.54
CA ALA A 151 -0.13 -20.86 -0.61
C ALA A 151 -1.19 -19.83 -0.20
N ALA A 152 -1.83 -20.06 0.95
CA ALA A 152 -2.80 -19.13 1.50
C ALA A 152 -2.19 -17.75 1.84
N ILE A 153 -0.92 -17.69 2.24
CA ILE A 153 -0.22 -16.42 2.54
C ILE A 153 -0.01 -15.61 1.26
N ALA A 154 0.46 -16.23 0.18
CA ALA A 154 0.62 -15.53 -1.10
C ALA A 154 -0.71 -15.06 -1.66
N ALA A 155 -1.74 -15.92 -1.62
CA ALA A 155 -3.08 -15.55 -2.03
C ALA A 155 -3.62 -14.37 -1.20
N TYR A 156 -3.40 -14.37 0.12
CA TYR A 156 -3.80 -13.26 0.99
C TYR A 156 -3.20 -11.92 0.54
N PHE A 157 -1.89 -11.84 0.36
CA PHE A 157 -1.23 -10.59 -0.02
C PHE A 157 -1.53 -10.15 -1.46
N ALA A 158 -1.70 -11.09 -2.40
CA ALA A 158 -2.09 -10.78 -3.78
C ALA A 158 -3.55 -10.28 -3.92
N ASN A 159 -4.38 -10.51 -2.90
CA ASN A 159 -5.79 -10.11 -2.86
C ASN A 159 -6.06 -9.00 -1.84
N LEU A 160 -5.01 -8.42 -1.27
CA LEU A 160 -5.15 -7.46 -0.20
C LEU A 160 -5.85 -6.20 -0.71
N LYS A 161 -6.81 -5.70 0.06
CA LYS A 161 -7.47 -4.41 -0.20
C LYS A 161 -7.02 -3.44 0.87
N PHE A 162 -6.64 -2.24 0.45
CA PHE A 162 -6.21 -1.20 1.35
C PHE A 162 -7.31 -0.17 1.59
N SER A 163 -7.19 0.57 2.69
CA SER A 163 -8.12 1.66 2.96
C SER A 163 -7.89 2.83 1.99
N ARG A 164 -8.87 3.72 1.86
CA ARG A 164 -8.75 4.91 1.02
C ARG A 164 -7.55 5.78 1.43
N ASP A 165 -7.29 5.89 2.74
CA ASP A 165 -6.15 6.66 3.26
C ASP A 165 -4.81 6.01 2.90
N ASP A 166 -4.73 4.68 2.93
CA ASP A 166 -3.54 3.94 2.50
C ASP A 166 -3.27 4.15 1.00
N GLU A 167 -4.30 4.10 0.16
CA GLU A 167 -4.19 4.38 -1.28
C GLU A 167 -3.69 5.80 -1.55
N TYR A 168 -4.18 6.82 -0.84
CA TYR A 168 -3.68 8.20 -0.97
C TYR A 168 -2.21 8.33 -0.55
N GLN A 169 -1.79 7.61 0.49
CA GLN A 169 -0.40 7.60 0.93
C GLN A 169 0.51 6.93 -0.12
N ALA A 170 0.09 5.81 -0.68
CA ALA A 170 0.81 5.11 -1.74
C ALA A 170 0.90 5.95 -3.03
N ASP A 171 -0.19 6.62 -3.41
CA ASP A 171 -0.21 7.58 -4.54
C ASP A 171 0.77 8.74 -4.33
N ALA A 172 0.82 9.31 -3.12
CA ALA A 172 1.75 10.39 -2.79
C ALA A 172 3.21 9.92 -2.83
N CYS A 173 3.50 8.72 -2.33
CA CYS A 173 4.81 8.09 -2.47
C CYS A 173 5.16 7.87 -3.94
N ALA A 174 4.24 7.36 -4.75
CA ALA A 174 4.48 7.12 -6.17
C ALA A 174 4.89 8.40 -6.90
N VAL A 175 4.12 9.48 -6.76
CA VAL A 175 4.42 10.79 -7.36
C VAL A 175 5.81 11.29 -6.93
N LYS A 176 6.12 11.22 -5.63
CA LYS A 176 7.41 11.62 -5.08
C LYS A 176 8.57 10.80 -5.66
N TYR A 177 8.45 9.47 -5.68
CA TYR A 177 9.52 8.57 -6.13
C TYR A 177 9.75 8.65 -7.63
N MET A 178 8.68 8.77 -8.42
CA MET A 178 8.77 8.97 -9.86
C MET A 178 9.50 10.27 -10.19
N HIS A 179 9.06 11.39 -9.60
CA HIS A 179 9.65 12.71 -9.83
C HIS A 179 11.14 12.73 -9.45
N ALA A 180 11.48 12.26 -8.25
CA ALA A 180 12.86 12.21 -7.77
C ALA A 180 13.76 11.23 -8.57
N SER A 181 13.16 10.28 -9.29
CA SER A 181 13.87 9.33 -10.17
C SER A 181 13.96 9.79 -11.62
N GLY A 182 13.40 10.97 -11.96
CA GLY A 182 13.36 11.50 -13.32
C GLY A 182 12.34 10.83 -14.24
N TYR A 183 11.38 10.08 -13.69
CA TYR A 183 10.22 9.57 -14.45
C TYR A 183 9.12 10.63 -14.50
N ASN A 184 8.32 10.62 -15.57
CA ASN A 184 7.17 11.50 -15.67
C ASN A 184 6.07 11.04 -14.68
N PRO A 185 5.75 11.81 -13.62
CA PRO A 185 4.75 11.41 -12.63
C PRO A 185 3.34 11.22 -13.20
N GLN A 186 3.07 11.75 -14.39
CA GLN A 186 1.81 11.53 -15.11
C GLN A 186 1.60 10.05 -15.48
N GLY A 187 2.66 9.23 -15.53
CA GLY A 187 2.57 7.82 -15.91
C GLY A 187 1.58 7.00 -15.07
N LEU A 188 1.46 7.28 -13.76
CA LEU A 188 0.47 6.62 -12.90
C LEU A 188 -0.96 6.95 -13.32
N LEU A 189 -1.23 8.23 -13.64
CA LEU A 189 -2.53 8.67 -14.12
C LEU A 189 -2.86 8.09 -15.51
N THR A 190 -1.87 8.07 -16.41
CA THR A 190 -2.02 7.46 -17.74
C THR A 190 -2.38 5.98 -17.64
N PHE A 191 -1.74 5.25 -16.71
CA PHE A 191 -2.08 3.85 -16.46
C PHE A 191 -3.53 3.68 -15.94
N PHE A 192 -3.96 4.53 -15.00
CA PHE A 192 -5.35 4.52 -14.51
C PHE A 192 -6.36 4.77 -15.63
N GLU A 193 -6.11 5.77 -16.47
CA GLU A 193 -6.97 6.10 -17.61
C GLU A 193 -7.02 4.97 -18.65
N LYS A 194 -5.88 4.32 -18.91
CA LYS A 194 -5.77 3.22 -19.88
C LYS A 194 -6.67 2.05 -19.51
N ILE A 195 -6.57 1.57 -18.26
CA ILE A 195 -7.41 0.45 -17.83
C ILE A 195 -8.90 0.88 -17.75
N ASN A 196 -9.21 2.11 -17.32
CA ASN A 196 -10.59 2.60 -17.28
C ASN A 196 -11.25 2.67 -18.67
N LYS A 197 -10.50 3.02 -19.72
CA LYS A 197 -11.01 3.09 -21.10
C LYS A 197 -11.22 1.72 -21.72
N ASP A 198 -10.41 0.74 -21.35
CA ASP A 198 -10.59 -0.64 -21.79
C ASP A 198 -11.63 -1.32 -20.88
N SER A 199 -12.90 -1.27 -21.29
CA SER A 199 -14.02 -1.86 -20.54
C SER A 199 -13.91 -3.38 -20.32
N LYS A 200 -13.09 -4.08 -21.12
CA LYS A 200 -12.76 -5.50 -20.93
C LYS A 200 -11.61 -5.65 -19.94
N ALA A 201 -10.55 -4.85 -20.05
CA ALA A 201 -9.47 -4.85 -19.07
C ALA A 201 -9.94 -4.39 -17.69
N SER A 202 -10.67 -3.29 -17.55
CA SER A 202 -11.16 -2.79 -16.24
C SER A 202 -12.00 -3.79 -15.46
N LYS A 203 -12.83 -4.60 -16.13
CA LYS A 203 -13.66 -5.63 -15.48
C LYS A 203 -12.88 -6.89 -15.08
N VAL A 204 -11.72 -7.14 -15.71
CA VAL A 204 -10.95 -8.38 -15.56
C VAL A 204 -9.60 -8.13 -14.87
N THR A 205 -9.19 -6.86 -14.72
CA THR A 205 -7.90 -6.49 -14.15
C THR A 205 -7.93 -6.62 -12.63
N LYS A 206 -7.11 -7.53 -12.13
CA LYS A 206 -6.96 -7.76 -10.70
C LYS A 206 -6.47 -6.54 -9.95
N TYR A 207 -5.61 -5.75 -10.60
CA TYR A 207 -5.06 -4.53 -10.03
C TYR A 207 -6.15 -3.54 -9.56
N PHE A 208 -7.24 -3.35 -10.32
CA PHE A 208 -8.33 -2.45 -9.89
C PHE A 208 -9.29 -3.08 -8.89
N SER A 209 -9.28 -4.41 -8.77
CA SER A 209 -10.03 -5.08 -7.71
C SER A 209 -9.41 -4.85 -6.33
N THR A 210 -8.08 -4.68 -6.27
CA THR A 210 -7.34 -4.36 -5.05
C THR A 210 -7.11 -2.85 -4.87
N HIS A 211 -6.92 -2.11 -5.96
CA HIS A 211 -6.62 -0.66 -5.98
C HIS A 211 -7.58 0.11 -6.92
N PRO A 212 -8.82 0.38 -6.51
CA PRO A 212 -9.77 1.10 -7.36
C PRO A 212 -9.33 2.58 -7.57
N PRO A 213 -9.15 3.04 -8.81
CA PRO A 213 -8.74 4.42 -9.11
C PRO A 213 -9.96 5.35 -9.07
N THR A 214 -10.34 5.79 -7.88
CA THR A 214 -11.49 6.70 -7.72
C THR A 214 -11.19 8.08 -8.30
N THR A 215 -12.24 8.80 -8.70
CA THR A 215 -12.14 10.21 -9.14
C THR A 215 -11.41 11.08 -8.13
N ASP A 216 -11.64 10.85 -6.84
CA ASP A 216 -10.98 11.59 -5.75
C ASP A 216 -9.46 11.36 -5.75
N ARG A 217 -9.02 10.10 -5.92
CA ARG A 217 -7.59 9.75 -6.02
C ARG A 217 -6.92 10.36 -7.24
N ILE A 218 -7.56 10.26 -8.40
CA ILE A 218 -7.07 10.87 -9.64
C ILE A 218 -6.87 12.38 -9.44
N ASN A 219 -7.85 13.05 -8.83
CA ASN A 219 -7.77 14.50 -8.56
C ASN A 219 -6.69 14.83 -7.51
N ALA A 220 -6.51 13.98 -6.49
CA ALA A 220 -5.45 14.15 -5.50
C ALA A 220 -4.05 14.02 -6.14
N VAL A 221 -3.84 13.00 -6.97
CA VAL A 221 -2.60 12.81 -7.73
C VAL A 221 -2.32 14.01 -8.65
N LYS A 222 -3.32 14.49 -9.40
CA LYS A 222 -3.19 15.70 -10.23
C LYS A 222 -2.72 16.90 -9.42
N LYS A 223 -3.30 17.12 -8.23
CA LYS A 223 -2.89 18.20 -7.31
C LYS A 223 -1.47 18.02 -6.79
N LEU A 224 -1.04 16.79 -6.52
CA LEU A 224 0.35 16.52 -6.11
C LEU A 224 1.33 16.82 -7.22
N ILE A 225 1.04 16.37 -8.45
CA ILE A 225 1.88 16.60 -9.63
C ILE A 225 2.00 18.11 -9.91
N ALA A 226 0.91 18.86 -9.84
CA ALA A 226 0.90 20.30 -10.07
C ALA A 226 1.76 21.10 -9.06
N LYS A 227 2.10 20.52 -7.91
CA LYS A 227 2.97 21.14 -6.91
C LYS A 227 4.45 20.80 -7.08
N LEU A 228 4.79 19.88 -7.99
CA LEU A 228 6.17 19.50 -8.21
C LEU A 228 6.93 20.62 -8.92
N PRO A 229 8.21 20.83 -8.57
CA PRO A 229 9.05 21.75 -9.33
C PRO A 229 9.25 21.20 -10.76
N ALA A 230 9.25 22.11 -11.74
CA ALA A 230 9.52 21.74 -13.13
C ALA A 230 10.91 21.10 -13.22
N THR A 231 10.96 19.81 -13.56
CA THR A 231 12.20 19.10 -13.83
C THR A 231 12.69 19.41 -15.24
N ALA A 232 13.98 19.71 -15.39
CA ALA A 232 14.66 19.67 -16.69
C ALA A 232 14.41 18.30 -17.32
N SER A 233 13.59 18.26 -18.36
CA SER A 233 13.09 17.03 -18.95
C SER A 233 14.24 16.26 -19.59
N SER A 234 14.43 14.98 -19.22
CA SER A 234 15.20 14.08 -20.07
C SER A 234 14.40 13.83 -21.36
N PRO A 235 15.05 13.74 -22.55
CA PRO A 235 14.34 13.64 -23.82
C PRO A 235 13.61 12.29 -23.96
N THR A 236 12.35 12.38 -24.34
CA THR A 236 11.58 11.45 -25.18
C THR A 236 11.68 9.95 -24.83
N GLU A 237 10.73 9.47 -24.02
CA GLU A 237 10.31 8.06 -24.10
C GLU A 237 9.75 7.80 -25.50
N SER A 238 10.46 7.04 -26.32
CA SER A 238 10.01 6.61 -27.63
C SER A 238 8.84 5.64 -27.49
N ALA A 239 7.63 6.12 -27.75
CA ALA A 239 6.49 5.26 -28.03
C ALA A 239 6.76 4.52 -29.36
N GLN A 240 6.66 3.19 -29.35
CA GLN A 240 6.52 2.42 -30.59
C GLN A 240 5.17 2.78 -31.21
N ALA A 241 5.18 3.69 -32.17
CA ALA A 241 4.00 4.18 -32.86
C ALA A 241 3.51 3.17 -33.91
N THR A 242 2.30 2.67 -33.75
CA THR A 242 1.49 2.17 -34.87
C THR A 242 0.63 3.33 -35.38
N SER A 243 0.80 3.64 -36.66
CA SER A 243 0.17 4.74 -37.39
C SER A 243 -1.35 4.56 -37.50
N GLY A 244 -2.10 5.60 -37.17
CA GLY A 244 -3.52 5.71 -37.41
C GLY A 244 -3.94 7.18 -37.43
N THR A 245 -3.73 7.83 -38.57
CA THR A 245 -4.17 9.19 -38.87
C THR A 245 -5.69 9.27 -38.87
N GLN A 246 -6.28 10.19 -38.12
CA GLN A 246 -7.48 10.90 -38.58
C GLN A 246 -7.66 12.24 -37.88
N THR A 247 -7.61 13.27 -38.73
CA THR A 247 -7.96 14.66 -38.49
C THR A 247 -9.48 14.81 -38.46
N THR A 248 -10.03 15.52 -37.47
CA THR A 248 -11.24 16.32 -37.71
C THR A 248 -11.41 17.47 -36.72
N THR A 249 -11.94 18.54 -37.31
CA THR A 249 -12.05 19.93 -36.86
C THR A 249 -13.33 20.17 -36.05
N THR A 250 -13.24 21.11 -35.10
CA THR A 250 -14.23 22.04 -34.51
C THR A 250 -15.73 21.85 -34.78
N THR A 251 -16.58 21.99 -33.74
CA THR A 251 -17.75 22.92 -33.68
C THR A 251 -18.37 22.97 -32.28
N THR A 252 -18.65 24.19 -31.82
CA THR A 252 -19.37 24.60 -30.62
C THR A 252 -20.89 24.44 -30.78
N SER A 253 -21.61 23.99 -29.74
CA SER A 253 -23.00 24.42 -29.52
C SER A 253 -23.47 24.18 -28.09
N ASN A 254 -24.08 25.23 -27.55
CA ASN A 254 -24.71 25.37 -26.25
C ASN A 254 -26.17 24.86 -26.27
N THR A 255 -26.79 24.76 -25.09
CA THR A 255 -28.23 24.66 -24.73
C THR A 255 -28.70 23.36 -24.08
N GLY A 256 -29.44 23.50 -22.97
CA GLY A 256 -30.20 22.42 -22.34
C GLY A 256 -30.44 22.63 -20.85
N SER A 257 -31.40 23.50 -20.51
CA SER A 257 -31.95 23.72 -19.17
C SER A 257 -32.80 22.53 -18.70
N SER A 258 -32.70 22.15 -17.42
CA SER A 258 -33.85 21.67 -16.65
C SER A 258 -33.64 21.80 -15.14
N ASN A 259 -34.61 22.47 -14.53
CA ASN A 259 -34.87 22.59 -13.09
C ASN A 259 -35.15 21.24 -12.45
N THR A 260 -34.67 21.03 -11.22
CA THR A 260 -35.45 20.27 -10.22
C THR A 260 -35.30 20.85 -8.83
N SER A 261 -36.48 21.08 -8.26
CA SER A 261 -36.90 21.68 -7.00
C SER A 261 -36.23 21.17 -5.73
N TRP A 262 -36.01 22.11 -4.81
CA TRP A 262 -35.62 21.90 -3.42
C TRP A 262 -36.81 21.42 -2.58
N HIS A 263 -36.65 20.30 -1.88
CA HIS A 263 -37.50 19.92 -0.76
C HIS A 263 -36.76 20.23 0.55
N THR A 264 -37.28 21.22 1.27
CA THR A 264 -36.89 21.56 2.64
C THR A 264 -37.54 20.56 3.60
N ALA A 265 -36.72 19.87 4.40
CA ALA A 265 -37.18 19.05 5.52
C ALA A 265 -36.83 19.75 6.85
N PRO A 266 -37.66 19.58 7.90
CA PRO A 266 -37.67 20.46 9.07
C PRO A 266 -36.47 20.27 10.01
N SER A 267 -36.07 21.38 10.61
CA SER A 267 -35.00 21.53 11.60
C SER A 267 -35.16 20.57 12.78
N GLN A 268 -34.19 19.67 12.95
CA GLN A 268 -33.91 19.05 14.24
C GLN A 268 -32.84 19.89 14.93
N THR A 269 -33.21 20.53 16.04
CA THR A 269 -32.27 21.14 16.98
C THR A 269 -31.47 20.02 17.64
N THR A 270 -30.34 19.66 17.03
CA THR A 270 -29.32 18.85 17.69
C THR A 270 -28.42 19.80 18.44
N THR A 271 -28.41 19.71 19.77
CA THR A 271 -27.43 20.38 20.62
C THR A 271 -26.03 19.94 20.17
N GLN A 272 -25.35 20.79 19.39
CA GLN A 272 -23.93 20.63 19.10
C GLN A 272 -23.17 20.85 20.41
N THR A 273 -22.95 19.77 21.15
CA THR A 273 -21.79 19.72 22.04
C THR A 273 -20.58 19.73 21.12
N SER A 274 -19.90 20.86 21.04
CA SER A 274 -18.58 20.93 20.42
C SER A 274 -17.70 19.93 21.17
N SER A 275 -17.38 18.79 20.56
CA SER A 275 -16.46 17.83 21.12
C SER A 275 -15.10 18.53 21.25
N ALA A 276 -14.77 18.95 22.47
CA ALA A 276 -13.50 19.59 22.76
C ALA A 276 -12.36 18.67 22.29
N LYS A 277 -11.34 19.26 21.66
CA LYS A 277 -10.15 18.49 21.24
C LYS A 277 -9.58 17.74 22.45
N PRO A 278 -9.15 16.48 22.28
CA PRO A 278 -8.63 15.71 23.39
C PRO A 278 -7.38 16.36 23.97
N THR A 279 -7.28 16.33 25.30
CA THR A 279 -6.14 16.87 26.05
C THR A 279 -4.90 15.99 25.86
N ASN A 280 -3.71 16.58 26.03
CA ASN A 280 -2.45 15.81 26.03
C ASN A 280 -2.46 14.68 27.07
N GLN A 281 -3.10 14.89 28.23
CA GLN A 281 -3.24 13.87 29.26
C GLN A 281 -4.10 12.69 28.80
N GLN A 282 -5.20 12.95 28.08
CA GLN A 282 -6.04 11.88 27.50
C GLN A 282 -5.28 11.09 26.43
N ILE A 283 -4.52 11.77 25.58
CA ILE A 283 -3.71 11.12 24.54
C ILE A 283 -2.62 10.24 25.18
N GLN A 284 -1.94 10.76 26.22
CA GLN A 284 -0.91 10.04 26.96
C GLN A 284 -1.48 8.79 27.66
N ALA A 285 -2.62 8.92 28.35
CA ALA A 285 -3.27 7.78 29.00
C ALA A 285 -3.69 6.70 28.00
N ALA A 286 -4.21 7.10 26.83
CA ALA A 286 -4.54 6.15 25.77
C ALA A 286 -3.29 5.48 25.17
N TYR A 287 -2.18 6.21 25.06
CA TYR A 287 -0.90 5.66 24.62
C TYR A 287 -0.37 4.60 25.60
N GLU A 288 -0.42 4.88 26.91
CA GLU A 288 -0.01 3.92 27.95
C GLU A 288 -0.88 2.66 27.95
N ALA A 289 -2.20 2.80 27.80
CA ALA A 289 -3.10 1.65 27.66
C ALA A 289 -2.80 0.83 26.41
N TYR A 290 -2.51 1.50 25.28
CA TYR A 290 -2.06 0.85 24.05
C TYR A 290 -0.79 0.02 24.28
N LEU A 291 0.24 0.59 24.91
CA LEU A 291 1.50 -0.11 25.20
C LEU A 291 1.30 -1.30 26.14
N TYR A 292 0.49 -1.13 27.20
CA TYR A 292 0.19 -2.21 28.15
C TYR A 292 -0.46 -3.41 27.46
N HIS A 293 -1.52 -3.18 26.68
CA HIS A 293 -2.20 -4.27 25.99
C HIS A 293 -1.35 -4.90 24.89
N GLN A 294 -0.50 -4.11 24.22
CA GLN A 294 0.49 -4.62 23.28
C GLN A 294 1.46 -5.59 23.97
N GLN A 295 2.03 -5.19 25.12
CA GLN A 295 2.97 -6.02 25.87
C GLN A 295 2.32 -7.31 26.37
N ASN A 296 1.09 -7.24 26.88
CA ASN A 296 0.38 -8.43 27.34
C ASN A 296 0.08 -9.41 26.19
N TYR A 297 -0.39 -8.90 25.04
CA TYR A 297 -0.58 -9.73 23.85
C TYR A 297 0.73 -10.43 23.41
N GLN A 298 1.83 -9.68 23.33
CA GLN A 298 3.14 -10.23 22.95
C GLN A 298 3.63 -11.30 23.95
N TYR A 299 3.47 -11.04 25.26
CA TYR A 299 3.81 -12.01 26.30
C TYR A 299 3.02 -13.31 26.13
N LYS A 300 1.70 -13.24 25.89
CA LYS A 300 0.84 -14.41 25.67
C LYS A 300 1.26 -15.22 24.44
N VAL A 301 1.63 -14.54 23.35
CA VAL A 301 2.18 -15.18 22.15
C VAL A 301 3.52 -15.87 22.45
N GLN A 302 4.43 -15.20 23.16
CA GLN A 302 5.75 -15.74 23.52
C GLN A 302 5.65 -16.99 24.41
N GLN A 303 4.72 -16.99 25.35
CA GLN A 303 4.45 -18.13 26.25
C GLN A 303 3.65 -19.26 25.58
N GLN A 304 3.27 -19.10 24.30
CA GLN A 304 2.41 -20.05 23.59
C GLN A 304 1.11 -20.36 24.37
N ALA A 305 0.50 -19.32 24.94
CA ALA A 305 -0.74 -19.44 25.70
C ALA A 305 -1.89 -20.03 24.84
N PRO A 306 -2.97 -20.54 25.46
CA PRO A 306 -4.15 -21.00 24.72
C PRO A 306 -4.69 -19.95 23.72
N MET A 307 -5.15 -20.41 22.55
CA MET A 307 -5.55 -19.53 21.44
C MET A 307 -6.63 -18.51 21.84
N ASN A 308 -7.61 -18.92 22.65
CA ASN A 308 -8.65 -18.01 23.16
C ASN A 308 -8.08 -16.87 24.00
N GLU A 309 -7.06 -17.14 24.83
CA GLU A 309 -6.38 -16.11 25.62
C GLU A 309 -5.56 -15.16 24.75
N ILE A 310 -4.86 -15.71 23.74
CA ILE A 310 -4.10 -14.87 22.81
C ILE A 310 -5.04 -13.96 22.01
N MET A 311 -6.17 -14.49 21.54
CA MET A 311 -7.16 -13.72 20.77
C MET A 311 -7.88 -12.68 21.64
N ASP A 312 -8.16 -12.97 22.91
CA ASP A 312 -8.68 -11.96 23.86
C ASP A 312 -7.66 -10.84 24.10
N ALA A 313 -6.39 -11.18 24.34
CA ALA A 313 -5.33 -10.20 24.51
C ALA A 313 -5.12 -9.36 23.24
N PHE A 314 -5.15 -9.99 22.07
CA PHE A 314 -5.10 -9.33 20.77
C PHE A 314 -6.28 -8.37 20.56
N SER A 315 -7.50 -8.77 20.91
CA SER A 315 -8.69 -7.92 20.81
C SER A 315 -8.56 -6.66 21.69
N LYS A 316 -8.10 -6.83 22.94
CA LYS A 316 -7.85 -5.70 23.86
C LYS A 316 -6.77 -4.77 23.32
N TYR A 317 -5.70 -5.32 22.76
CA TYR A 317 -4.65 -4.58 22.08
C TYR A 317 -5.18 -3.74 20.91
N GLN A 318 -5.97 -4.34 20.00
CA GLN A 318 -6.54 -3.61 18.87
C GLN A 318 -7.47 -2.48 19.32
N LYS A 319 -8.34 -2.73 20.30
CA LYS A 319 -9.23 -1.70 20.85
C LYS A 319 -8.45 -0.52 21.45
N ALA A 320 -7.40 -0.80 22.21
CA ALA A 320 -6.56 0.25 22.80
C ALA A 320 -5.81 1.05 21.71
N LYS A 321 -5.30 0.37 20.68
CA LYS A 321 -4.66 1.01 19.51
C LYS A 321 -5.63 1.93 18.77
N GLU A 322 -6.83 1.45 18.46
CA GLU A 322 -7.86 2.24 17.77
C GLU A 322 -8.25 3.48 18.57
N HIS A 323 -8.41 3.34 19.88
CA HIS A 323 -8.69 4.47 20.77
C HIS A 323 -7.56 5.50 20.78
N TYR A 324 -6.31 5.07 20.93
CA TYR A 324 -5.16 6.00 20.88
C TYR A 324 -5.06 6.74 19.54
N MET A 325 -5.23 6.02 18.43
CA MET A 325 -5.15 6.61 17.09
C MET A 325 -6.30 7.58 16.80
N SER A 326 -7.51 7.30 17.31
CA SER A 326 -8.65 8.21 17.15
C SER A 326 -8.44 9.53 17.89
N LEU A 327 -7.89 9.49 19.10
CA LEU A 327 -7.56 10.70 19.87
C LEU A 327 -6.46 11.52 19.19
N ARG A 328 -5.41 10.87 18.66
CA ARG A 328 -4.36 11.57 17.89
C ARG A 328 -4.92 12.27 16.65
N LYS A 329 -5.77 11.56 15.89
CA LYS A 329 -6.43 12.14 14.71
C LYS A 329 -7.30 13.34 15.10
N ALA A 330 -8.07 13.24 16.18
CA ALA A 330 -8.90 14.33 16.69
C ALA A 330 -8.07 15.54 17.17
N ALA A 331 -6.84 15.30 17.65
CA ALA A 331 -5.90 16.36 18.01
C ALA A 331 -5.20 17.01 16.80
N GLY A 332 -5.26 16.39 15.62
CA GLY A 332 -4.53 16.83 14.42
C GLY A 332 -3.07 16.41 14.38
N MET A 333 -2.72 15.32 15.09
CA MET A 333 -1.37 14.75 15.20
C MET A 333 -1.15 13.50 14.35
#